data_AF-A0A938PRJ0-F1
#
_entry.id   AF-A0A938PRJ0-F1
#
_cell.length_a   1.000
_cell.length_b   1.000
_cell.length_c   1.000
_cell.angle_alpha   90.00
_cell.angle_beta   90.00
_cell.angle_gamma   90.00
#
_symmetry.space_group_name_H-M   'P 1'
#
loop_
_entity.id
_entity.type
_entity.pdbx_description
1 polymer ?
#
loop_
_entity_poly.entity_id
_entity_poly.type
_entity_poly.pdbx_seq_one_letter_code
_entity_poly.pdbx_strand_id
1 'polypeptide(L)'
;MRDIPNYLDDPQQILFWEFDEFILLAIAFGAGIMVGYLGVLLIIGLVGIKFYRKVKDRQAAGFLLHAMYWYGGMSSKESFPTSLPLSFIRRFF
;
A
#
# COMPACT_ATOMS: atom_id res chain seq x y z
N MET A 1 17.40 26.84 3.80
CA MET A 1 16.19 26.14 4.32
C MET A 1 16.45 24.66 4.14
N ARG A 2 16.17 23.80 5.13
CA ARG A 2 16.30 22.35 4.92
C ARG A 2 15.13 21.94 4.04
N ASP A 3 15.40 21.40 2.86
CA ASP A 3 14.36 20.90 1.98
C ASP A 3 13.73 19.66 2.63
N ILE A 4 12.49 19.81 3.10
CA ILE A 4 11.71 18.70 3.63
C ILE A 4 11.20 17.92 2.41
N PRO A 5 11.45 16.60 2.31
CA PRO A 5 10.94 15.80 1.21
C PRO A 5 9.40 15.79 1.24
N ASN A 6 8.77 16.25 0.17
CA ASN A 6 7.30 16.28 0.07
C ASN A 6 6.66 14.89 -0.12
N TYR A 7 7.46 13.89 -0.49
CA TYR A 7 7.01 12.54 -0.87
C TYR A 7 7.06 11.53 0.28
N LEU A 8 7.20 12.00 1.53
CA LEU A 8 7.31 11.10 2.69
C LEU A 8 5.98 10.38 3.00
N ASP A 9 4.86 11.07 2.77
CA ASP A 9 3.51 10.59 3.08
C ASP A 9 2.81 9.97 1.86
N ASP A 10 3.48 9.93 0.70
CA ASP A 10 2.88 9.39 -0.51
C ASP A 10 2.76 7.86 -0.44
N PRO A 11 1.63 7.30 -0.87
CA PRO A 11 1.43 5.85 -0.88
C PRO A 11 2.46 5.17 -1.79
N GLN A 12 2.90 3.97 -1.41
CA GLN A 12 3.88 3.22 -2.19
C GLN A 12 3.30 2.83 -3.56
N GLN A 13 3.90 3.34 -4.62
CA GLN A 13 3.53 3.05 -6.00
C GLN A 13 4.44 1.99 -6.63
N ILE A 14 3.84 1.06 -7.38
CA ILE A 14 4.53 0.12 -8.28
C ILE A 14 4.21 0.51 -9.72
N LEU A 15 5.23 0.95 -10.45
CA LEU A 15 5.11 1.48 -11.82
C LEU A 15 4.08 2.62 -11.91
N PHE A 16 2.86 2.31 -12.34
CA PHE A 16 1.76 3.26 -12.53
C PHE A 16 0.61 3.04 -11.54
N TRP A 17 0.69 1.99 -10.74
CA TRP A 17 -0.39 1.52 -9.88
C TRP A 17 0.04 1.60 -8.42
N GLU A 18 -0.91 1.72 -7.52
CA GLU A 18 -0.61 1.66 -6.10
C GLU A 18 -0.35 0.20 -5.68
N PHE A 19 0.51 0.00 -4.67
CA PHE A 19 0.93 -1.34 -4.22
C PHE A 19 -0.26 -2.28 -3.92
N ASP A 20 -1.32 -1.74 -3.35
CA ASP A 20 -2.55 -2.46 -3.02
C ASP A 20 -3.37 -2.87 -4.26
N GLU A 21 -3.45 -2.01 -5.26
CA GLU A 21 -4.09 -2.34 -6.55
C GLU A 21 -3.32 -3.45 -7.26
N PHE A 22 -1.99 -3.41 -7.19
CA PHE A 22 -1.12 -4.44 -7.74
C PHE A 22 -1.32 -5.80 -7.06
N ILE A 23 -1.43 -5.83 -5.73
CA ILE A 23 -1.71 -7.08 -4.98
C ILE A 23 -3.02 -7.70 -5.45
N LEU A 24 -4.07 -6.91 -5.64
CA LEU A 24 -5.37 -7.43 -6.09
C LEU A 24 -5.26 -8.09 -7.47
N LEU A 25 -4.51 -7.50 -8.39
CA LEU A 25 -4.25 -8.10 -9.70
C LEU A 25 -3.38 -9.34 -9.60
N ALA A 26 -2.35 -9.32 -8.76
CA ALA A 26 -1.45 -10.45 -8.56
C ALA A 26 -2.21 -11.68 -8.02
N ILE A 27 -3.15 -11.48 -7.08
CA ILE A 27 -4.02 -12.55 -6.57
C ILE A 27 -4.93 -13.08 -7.69
N ALA A 28 -5.57 -12.20 -8.45
CA ALA A 28 -6.43 -12.61 -9.57
C ALA A 28 -5.65 -13.36 -10.64
N PHE A 29 -4.41 -12.96 -10.92
CA PHE A 29 -3.52 -13.63 -11.85
C PHE A 29 -3.10 -15.03 -11.36
N GLY A 30 -2.66 -15.14 -10.10
CA GLY A 30 -2.30 -16.43 -9.49
C GLY A 30 -3.49 -17.41 -9.45
N ALA A 31 -4.66 -16.93 -9.01
CA ALA A 31 -5.89 -17.71 -9.06
C ALA A 31 -6.28 -18.09 -10.50
N GLY A 32 -6.11 -17.16 -11.45
CA GLY A 32 -6.34 -17.37 -12.88
C GLY A 32 -5.55 -18.54 -13.46
N ILE A 33 -4.28 -18.65 -13.07
CA ILE A 33 -3.40 -19.76 -13.47
C ILE A 33 -3.91 -21.08 -12.86
N MET A 34 -4.27 -21.09 -11.57
CA MET A 34 -4.73 -22.29 -10.88
C MET A 34 -6.03 -22.86 -11.46
N VAL A 35 -6.98 -22.00 -11.84
CA VAL A 35 -8.29 -22.42 -12.38
C VAL A 35 -8.22 -22.67 -13.90
N GLY A 36 -7.16 -22.22 -14.58
CA GLY A 36 -7.01 -22.35 -16.03
C GLY A 36 -7.81 -21.32 -16.86
N TYR A 37 -8.51 -20.39 -16.21
CA TYR A 37 -9.29 -19.31 -16.83
C TYR A 37 -8.67 -17.93 -16.60
N LEU A 38 -7.39 -17.81 -16.95
CA LEU A 38 -6.60 -16.59 -16.70
C LEU A 38 -7.24 -15.34 -17.31
N GLY A 39 -7.71 -15.40 -18.56
CA GLY A 39 -8.32 -14.24 -19.23
C GLY A 39 -9.58 -13.71 -18.52
N VAL A 40 -10.45 -14.60 -18.06
CA VAL A 40 -11.68 -14.23 -17.37
C VAL A 40 -11.37 -13.63 -15.99
N LEU A 41 -10.47 -14.26 -15.25
CA LEU A 41 -10.06 -13.80 -13.92
C LEU A 41 -9.29 -12.47 -13.96
N LEU A 42 -8.51 -12.22 -15.01
CA LEU A 42 -7.88 -10.91 -15.21
C LEU A 42 -8.91 -9.81 -15.47
N ILE A 43 -9.92 -10.05 -16.31
CA ILE A 43 -10.99 -9.06 -16.57
C ILE A 43 -11.74 -8.76 -15.26
N ILE A 44 -12.07 -9.80 -14.49
CA ILE A 44 -12.70 -9.64 -13.17
C ILE A 44 -11.79 -8.87 -12.22
N GLY A 45 -10.48 -9.16 -12.20
CA GLY A 45 -9.49 -8.43 -11.41
C GLY A 45 -9.45 -6.94 -11.77
N LEU A 46 -9.44 -6.59 -13.06
CA LEU A 46 -9.47 -5.19 -13.52
C LEU A 46 -10.76 -4.46 -13.12
N VAL A 47 -11.92 -5.13 -13.20
CA VAL A 47 -13.19 -4.58 -12.72
C VAL A 47 -13.16 -4.41 -11.19
N GLY A 48 -12.56 -5.38 -10.48
CA GLY A 48 -12.34 -5.34 -9.04
C GLY A 48 -11.50 -4.15 -8.61
N ILE A 49 -10.41 -3.84 -9.33
CA ILE A 49 -9.57 -2.66 -9.06
C ILE A 49 -10.37 -1.37 -9.22
N LYS A 50 -11.21 -1.23 -10.24
CA LYS A 50 -12.05 -0.03 -10.39
C LYS A 50 -13.02 0.16 -9.22
N PHE A 51 -13.61 -0.93 -8.75
CA PHE A 51 -14.50 -0.88 -7.59
C PHE A 51 -13.74 -0.56 -6.31
N TYR A 52 -12.58 -1.20 -6.12
CA TYR A 52 -11.68 -0.97 -5.00
C TYR A 52 -11.20 0.48 -4.95
N ARG A 53 -10.78 1.06 -6.08
CA ARG A 53 -10.41 2.48 -6.20
C ARG A 53 -11.55 3.41 -5.77
N LYS A 54 -12.79 3.13 -6.20
CA LYS A 54 -13.97 3.90 -5.80
C LYS A 54 -14.24 3.86 -4.28
N VAL A 55 -13.91 2.75 -3.63
CA VAL A 55 -14.01 2.61 -2.17
C VAL A 55 -12.85 3.33 -1.48
N LYS A 56 -11.63 3.18 -2.01
CA LYS A 56 -10.40 3.80 -1.51
C LYS A 56 -10.45 5.34 -1.60
N ASP A 57 -10.95 5.91 -2.70
CA ASP A 57 -11.09 7.35 -2.90
C ASP A 57 -11.98 8.02 -1.83
N ARG A 58 -12.82 7.24 -1.13
CA ARG A 58 -13.68 7.72 -0.04
C ARG A 58 -13.01 7.65 1.33
N GLN A 59 -11.81 7.07 1.41
CA GLN A 59 -11.09 6.80 2.64
C GLN A 59 -9.78 7.60 2.68
N ALA A 60 -9.26 7.85 3.88
CA ALA A 60 -8.00 8.57 4.05
C ALA A 60 -6.82 7.76 3.48
N ALA A 61 -5.81 8.46 2.97
CA ALA A 61 -4.55 7.86 2.54
C ALA A 61 -3.98 6.96 3.66
N GLY A 62 -3.60 5.72 3.32
CA GLY A 62 -3.12 4.73 4.30
C GLY A 62 -4.20 3.89 5.01
N PHE A 63 -5.49 4.02 4.66
CA PHE A 63 -6.56 3.22 5.26
C PHE A 63 -6.31 1.72 5.17
N LEU A 64 -5.79 1.21 4.04
CA LEU A 64 -5.55 -0.22 3.89
C LEU A 64 -4.46 -0.73 4.83
N LEU A 65 -3.36 0.01 4.99
CA LEU A 65 -2.31 -0.33 5.94
C LEU A 65 -2.87 -0.36 7.37
N HIS A 66 -3.72 0.62 7.71
CA HIS A 66 -4.39 0.68 8.99
C HIS A 66 -5.39 -0.48 9.18
N ALA A 67 -6.14 -0.84 8.15
CA ALA A 67 -7.04 -1.99 8.18
C ALA A 67 -6.26 -3.30 8.32
N MET A 68 -5.15 -3.48 7.61
CA MET A 68 -4.25 -4.64 7.77
C MET A 68 -3.59 -4.67 9.15
N TYR A 69 -3.29 -3.53 9.74
CA TYR A 69 -2.81 -3.44 11.12
C TYR A 69 -3.85 -3.99 12.11
N TRP A 70 -5.12 -3.56 11.98
CA TRP A 70 -6.20 -4.02 12.87
C TRP A 70 -6.67 -5.45 12.62
N TYR A 71 -6.83 -5.85 11.36
CA TYR A 71 -7.43 -7.15 10.99
C TYR A 71 -6.40 -8.22 10.64
N GLY A 72 -5.24 -7.83 10.12
CA GLY A 72 -4.19 -8.75 9.68
C GLY A 72 -3.20 -9.14 10.78
N GLY A 73 -3.28 -8.53 11.96
CA GLY A 73 -2.32 -8.77 13.05
C GLY A 73 -0.88 -8.45 12.66
N MET A 74 -0.69 -7.68 11.58
CA MET A 74 0.59 -7.26 11.05
C MET A 74 1.10 -6.14 11.94
N SER A 75 1.46 -6.51 13.17
CA SER A 75 2.25 -5.69 14.08
C SER A 75 3.60 -5.54 13.41
N SER A 76 3.70 -4.54 12.52
CA SER A 76 4.98 -3.95 12.22
C SER A 76 5.54 -3.56 13.58
N LYS A 77 6.51 -4.33 14.07
CA LYS A 77 7.42 -3.78 15.05
C LYS A 77 8.04 -2.64 14.28
N GLU A 78 7.51 -1.44 14.50
CA GLU A 78 8.11 -0.18 14.08
C GLU A 78 9.49 -0.19 14.73
N SER A 79 10.44 -0.88 14.09
CA SER A 79 11.85 -0.68 14.32
C SER A 79 12.11 0.67 13.70
N PHE A 80 11.67 1.72 14.39
CA PHE A 80 12.11 3.07 14.14
C PHE A 80 13.62 2.95 13.98
N PRO A 81 14.19 3.30 12.81
CA PRO A 81 15.61 3.17 12.64
C PRO A 81 16.25 3.97 13.78
N THR A 82 17.14 3.33 14.55
CA THR A 82 17.84 3.92 15.71
C THR A 82 18.58 5.22 15.35
N SER A 83 18.69 5.54 14.06
CA SER A 83 19.22 6.80 13.52
C SER A 83 18.28 7.99 13.62
N LEU A 84 16.99 7.82 13.95
CA LEU A 84 16.10 8.96 14.20
C LEU A 84 16.35 9.51 15.60
N PRO A 85 16.92 10.71 15.72
CA PRO A 85 17.11 11.34 17.02
C PRO A 85 15.75 11.58 17.67
N LEU A 86 15.68 11.43 19.00
CA LEU A 86 14.47 11.74 19.76
C LEU A 86 13.98 13.15 19.39
N SER A 87 12.66 13.30 19.24
CA SER A 87 12.00 14.54 18.76
C SER A 87 12.35 15.81 19.53
N PHE A 88 12.90 15.68 20.74
CA PHE A 88 13.35 16.79 21.59
C PHE A 88 14.78 17.28 21.27
N ILE A 89 15.61 16.51 20.55
CA ILE A 89 16.99 16.90 20.21
C ILE A 89 16.94 17.93 19.07
N ARG A 90 17.34 19.18 19.38
CA ARG A 90 17.31 20.30 18.40
C ARG A 90 18.68 20.67 17.81
N ARG A 91 19.74 19.96 18.18
CA ARG A 91 21.10 20.20 17.66
C ARG A 91 21.71 18.89 17.21
N PHE A 92 22.09 18.86 15.93
CA PHE A 92 22.90 17.80 15.32
C PHE A 92 24.27 18.42 15.07
N PHE A 93 25.30 17.88 15.71
CA PHE A 93 26.69 18.31 15.50
C PHE A 93 27.26 17.65 14.24
#